data_AF-A0A9D6JH05-F1
#
_entry.id   AF-A0A9D6JH05-F1
#
_cell.length_a   1.000
_cell.length_b   1.000
_cell.length_c   1.000
_cell.angle_alpha   90.00
_cell.angle_beta   90.00
_cell.angle_gamma   90.00
#
_symmetry.space_group_name_H-M   'P 1'
#
loop_
_entity.id
_entity.type
_entity.pdbx_description
1 polymer ?
#
loop_
_entity_poly.entity_id
_entity_poly.type
_entity_poly.pdbx_seq_one_letter_code
_entity_poly.pdbx_strand_id
1 'polypeptide(L)'
;MQTTVQPEALQELQQRLAYAEHLQQIINQIHSAKDLDHILVDLKDEILGLFDAERLTLYAVDAERKEIYSKFLDIDEVKEIRVPISEQSIAGFVAKYRRPINIGDAYSR
;
A
#
# COMPACT_ATOMS: atom_id res chain seq x y z
N MET A 1 14.75 -15.64 -41.00
CA MET A 1 15.45 -15.34 -39.74
C MET A 1 14.47 -15.64 -38.62
N GLN A 2 14.59 -16.81 -37.97
CA GLN A 2 13.74 -17.15 -36.83
C GLN A 2 14.33 -16.46 -35.60
N THR A 3 13.61 -15.48 -35.07
CA THR A 3 13.90 -14.91 -33.76
C THR A 3 13.47 -15.96 -32.73
N THR A 4 14.37 -16.87 -32.35
CA THR A 4 14.16 -17.74 -31.19
C THR A 4 14.19 -16.85 -29.97
N VAL A 5 13.00 -16.44 -29.51
CA VAL A 5 12.83 -15.77 -28.23
C VAL A 5 13.40 -16.71 -27.17
N GLN A 6 14.43 -16.28 -26.46
CA GLN A 6 15.02 -17.07 -25.38
C GLN A 6 13.92 -17.32 -24.33
N PRO A 7 13.76 -18.57 -23.83
CA PRO A 7 12.66 -18.93 -22.92
C PRO A 7 12.58 -18.04 -21.68
N GLU A 8 13.72 -17.57 -21.17
CA GLU A 8 13.83 -16.68 -20.01
C GLU A 8 13.25 -15.29 -20.30
N ALA A 9 13.50 -14.72 -21.48
CA ALA A 9 12.96 -13.42 -21.87
C ALA A 9 11.42 -13.46 -22.04
N LEU A 10 10.88 -14.61 -22.47
CA LEU A 10 9.43 -14.81 -22.54
C LEU A 10 8.81 -14.89 -21.15
N GLN A 11 9.46 -15.58 -20.20
CA GLN A 11 9.01 -15.67 -18.81
C GLN A 11 9.05 -14.32 -18.10
N GLU A 12 10.14 -13.55 -18.23
CA GLU A 12 10.24 -12.22 -17.62
C GLU A 12 9.16 -11.27 -18.16
N LEU A 13 8.90 -11.32 -19.47
CA LEU A 13 7.82 -10.55 -20.09
C LEU A 13 6.45 -10.97 -19.54
N GLN A 14 6.18 -12.26 -19.40
CA GLN A 14 4.95 -12.77 -18.82
C GLN A 14 4.76 -12.30 -17.37
N GLN A 15 5.82 -12.33 -16.55
CA GLN A 15 5.78 -11.83 -15.17
C GLN A 15 5.49 -10.32 -15.12
N ARG A 16 6.15 -9.52 -15.96
CA ARG A 16 5.90 -8.08 -16.06
C ARG A 16 4.47 -7.76 -16.49
N LEU A 17 3.92 -8.53 -17.44
CA LEU A 17 2.53 -8.38 -17.86
C LEU A 17 1.55 -8.73 -16.74
N ALA A 18 1.73 -9.86 -16.08
CA ALA A 18 0.89 -10.26 -14.95
C ALA A 18 0.91 -9.22 -13.82
N TYR A 19 2.08 -8.68 -13.50
CA TYR A 19 2.21 -7.59 -12.52
C TYR A 19 1.46 -6.33 -12.97
N ALA A 20 1.62 -5.92 -14.23
CA ALA A 20 0.95 -4.73 -14.76
C ALA A 20 -0.59 -4.90 -14.78
N GLU A 21 -1.09 -6.08 -15.14
CA GLU A 21 -2.52 -6.40 -15.11
C GLU A 21 -3.07 -6.35 -13.69
N HIS A 22 -2.38 -6.96 -12.73
CA HIS A 22 -2.77 -6.94 -11.32
C HIS A 22 -2.78 -5.50 -10.76
N LEU A 23 -1.75 -4.71 -11.06
CA LEU A 23 -1.70 -3.29 -10.68
C LEU A 23 -2.88 -2.50 -11.27
N GLN A 24 -3.21 -2.72 -12.55
CA GLN A 24 -4.37 -2.07 -13.18
C GLN A 24 -5.69 -2.45 -12.50
N GLN A 25 -5.86 -3.72 -12.12
CA GLN A 25 -7.04 -4.16 -11.38
C GLN A 25 -7.17 -3.43 -10.04
N ILE A 26 -6.10 -3.31 -9.27
CA ILE A 26 -6.09 -2.58 -7.99
C ILE A 26 -6.42 -1.10 -8.21
N ILE A 27 -5.84 -0.45 -9.22
CA ILE A 27 -6.15 0.96 -9.54
C ILE A 27 -7.64 1.13 -9.87
N ASN A 28 -8.22 0.21 -10.64
CA ASN A 28 -9.64 0.25 -10.97
C ASN A 28 -10.54 0.05 -9.75
N GLN A 29 -10.14 -0.81 -8.81
CA GLN A 29 -10.84 -0.98 -7.53
C GLN A 29 -10.78 0.29 -6.70
N ILE A 30 -9.61 0.96 -6.61
CA ILE A 30 -9.46 2.25 -5.91
C ILE A 30 -10.39 3.30 -6.53
N HIS A 31 -10.44 3.42 -7.86
CA HIS A 31 -11.33 4.37 -8.53
C HIS A 31 -12.81 4.04 -8.38
N SER A 32 -13.15 2.77 -8.20
CA SER A 32 -14.54 2.30 -8.04
C SER A 32 -15.00 2.27 -6.59
N ALA A 33 -14.10 2.52 -5.64
CA ALA A 33 -14.40 2.53 -4.23
C ALA A 33 -15.43 3.62 -3.91
N LYS A 34 -16.42 3.26 -3.08
CA LYS A 34 -17.53 4.16 -2.72
C LYS A 34 -17.07 5.32 -1.84
N ASP A 35 -16.13 5.03 -0.95
CA ASP A 35 -15.59 5.95 0.02
C ASP A 35 -14.18 5.51 0.43
N LEU A 36 -13.54 6.35 1.22
CA LEU A 36 -12.19 6.12 1.71
C LEU A 36 -12.11 4.93 2.68
N ASP A 37 -13.17 4.65 3.43
CA ASP A 37 -13.18 3.56 4.40
C ASP A 37 -13.10 2.21 3.69
N HIS A 38 -13.82 2.07 2.56
CA HIS A 38 -13.71 0.92 1.67
C HIS A 38 -12.26 0.70 1.18
N ILE A 39 -11.54 1.77 0.84
CA ILE A 39 -10.13 1.67 0.42
C ILE A 39 -9.24 1.22 1.60
N LEU A 40 -9.44 1.79 2.78
CA LEU A 40 -8.59 1.50 3.94
C LEU A 40 -8.77 0.08 4.48
N VAL A 41 -9.99 -0.49 4.38
CA VAL A 41 -10.33 -1.79 4.93
C VAL A 41 -10.29 -2.90 3.87
N ASP A 42 -10.98 -2.71 2.75
CA ASP A 42 -11.31 -3.82 1.84
C ASP A 42 -10.25 -4.04 0.75
N LEU A 43 -9.49 -3.00 0.38
CA LEU A 43 -8.44 -3.11 -0.65
C LEU A 43 -7.08 -3.54 -0.09
N LYS A 44 -6.95 -3.67 1.23
CA LYS A 44 -5.69 -3.97 1.90
C LYS A 44 -5.07 -5.28 1.40
N ASP A 45 -5.86 -6.33 1.28
CA ASP A 45 -5.35 -7.67 0.93
C ASP A 45 -4.89 -7.74 -0.53
N GLU A 46 -5.56 -7.03 -1.44
CA GLU A 46 -5.13 -6.98 -2.84
C GLU A 46 -3.87 -6.14 -3.03
N ILE A 47 -3.77 -5.01 -2.32
CA ILE A 47 -2.53 -4.23 -2.31
C ILE A 47 -1.40 -5.06 -1.69
N LEU A 48 -1.68 -5.79 -0.60
CA LEU A 48 -0.73 -6.73 -0.03
C LEU A 48 -0.29 -7.76 -1.06
N GLY A 49 -1.19 -8.38 -1.83
CA GLY A 49 -0.84 -9.37 -2.85
C GLY A 49 0.02 -8.83 -4.00
N LEU A 50 0.04 -7.51 -4.24
CA LEU A 50 0.93 -6.87 -5.20
C LEU A 50 2.37 -6.75 -4.67
N PHE A 51 2.52 -6.69 -3.35
CA PHE A 51 3.81 -6.61 -2.67
C PHE A 51 4.16 -7.97 -2.05
N ASP A 52 5.43 -8.31 -1.94
CA ASP A 52 5.82 -9.48 -1.15
C ASP A 52 5.92 -9.09 0.34
N ALA A 53 4.78 -8.72 0.92
CA ALA A 53 4.69 -8.13 2.25
C ALA A 53 3.74 -8.89 3.19
N GLU A 54 4.09 -8.96 4.48
CA GLU A 54 3.25 -9.60 5.49
C GLU A 54 2.12 -8.67 5.96
N ARG A 55 2.37 -7.36 6.05
CA ARG A 55 1.45 -6.38 6.63
C ARG A 55 1.48 -5.06 5.88
N LEU A 56 0.29 -4.48 5.75
CA LEU A 56 0.07 -3.17 5.18
C LEU A 56 -0.82 -2.36 6.13
N THR A 57 -0.55 -1.07 6.22
CA THR A 57 -1.41 -0.10 6.88
C THR A 57 -1.48 1.14 6.00
N LEU A 58 -2.70 1.52 5.61
CA LEU A 58 -2.95 2.69 4.80
C LEU A 58 -3.38 3.84 5.71
N TYR A 59 -2.75 5.01 5.54
CA TYR A 59 -3.08 6.19 6.30
C TYR A 59 -3.66 7.28 5.39
N ALA A 60 -4.76 7.88 5.83
CA ALA A 60 -5.31 9.10 5.25
C ALA A 60 -4.95 10.31 6.11
N VAL A 61 -4.86 11.49 5.49
CA VAL A 61 -4.51 12.74 6.17
C VAL A 61 -5.78 13.46 6.63
N ASP A 62 -5.83 13.77 7.91
CA ASP A 62 -6.79 14.68 8.53
C ASP A 62 -6.11 16.04 8.77
N ALA A 63 -6.31 16.97 7.84
CA ALA A 63 -5.64 18.26 7.84
C ALA A 63 -6.12 19.18 8.98
N GLU A 64 -7.37 19.05 9.41
CA GLU A 64 -7.95 19.86 10.48
C GLU A 64 -7.32 19.50 11.82
N ARG A 65 -7.19 18.21 12.10
CA ARG A 65 -6.57 17.71 13.34
C ARG A 65 -5.04 17.64 13.27
N LYS A 66 -4.45 17.80 12.08
CA LYS A 66 -3.00 17.59 11.82
C LYS A 66 -2.55 16.19 12.22
N GLU A 67 -3.39 15.22 11.89
CA GLU A 67 -3.18 13.81 12.17
C GLU A 67 -3.26 13.01 10.87
N ILE A 68 -2.72 11.81 10.90
CA ILE A 68 -3.06 10.77 9.94
C ILE A 68 -3.86 9.70 10.66
N TYR A 69 -4.79 9.07 9.95
CA TYR A 69 -5.62 8.00 10.51
C TYR A 69 -5.68 6.80 9.58
N SER A 70 -5.81 5.62 10.17
CA SER A 70 -6.03 4.35 9.48
C SER A 70 -7.27 3.71 10.09
N LYS A 71 -8.03 2.98 9.27
CA LYS A 71 -9.14 2.15 9.72
C LYS A 71 -8.86 0.69 9.44
N PHE A 72 -9.38 -0.18 10.29
CA PHE A 72 -9.31 -1.63 10.10
C PHE A 72 -10.51 -2.30 10.77
N LEU A 73 -10.91 -3.46 10.26
CA LEU A 73 -11.95 -4.27 10.88
C LEU A 73 -11.36 -5.10 12.02
N ASP A 74 -11.93 -4.99 13.22
CA ASP A 74 -11.60 -5.80 14.39
C ASP A 74 -12.84 -6.55 14.88
N ILE A 75 -12.84 -7.88 14.72
CA ILE A 75 -13.96 -8.80 14.98
C ILE A 75 -15.24 -8.40 14.23
N ASP A 76 -15.98 -7.41 14.73
CA ASP A 76 -17.22 -6.89 14.15
C ASP A 76 -17.30 -5.35 14.17
N GLU A 77 -16.21 -4.66 14.54
CA GLU A 77 -16.17 -3.20 14.67
C GLU A 77 -15.03 -2.59 13.83
N VAL A 78 -15.34 -1.53 13.09
CA VAL A 78 -14.31 -0.74 12.42
C VAL A 78 -13.62 0.14 13.46
N LYS A 79 -12.35 -0.15 13.72
CA LYS A 79 -11.52 0.65 14.62
C LYS A 79 -10.68 1.65 13.84
N GLU A 80 -10.41 2.78 14.48
CA GLU A 80 -9.60 3.86 13.94
C GLU A 80 -8.35 4.07 14.80
N ILE A 81 -7.18 4.12 14.15
CA ILE A 81 -5.92 4.52 14.77
C ILE A 81 -5.56 5.90 14.25
N ARG A 82 -5.19 6.81 15.16
CA ARG A 82 -4.72 8.16 14.83
C ARG A 82 -3.28 8.35 15.26
N VAL A 83 -2.51 9.02 14.41
CA VAL A 83 -1.10 9.33 14.64
C VAL A 83 -0.87 10.81 14.33
N PRO A 84 -0.29 11.59 15.27
CA PRO A 84 0.05 12.98 15.00
C PRO A 84 1.08 13.13 13.87
N ILE A 85 0.92 14.14 13.02
CA ILE A 85 1.93 14.51 12.01
C ILE A 85 3.11 15.15 12.73
N SER A 86 4.09 14.33 13.10
CA SER A 86 5.25 14.69 13.92
C SER A 86 6.41 13.72 13.68
N GLU A 87 7.58 14.01 14.25
CA GLU A 87 8.76 13.14 14.17
C GLU A 87 8.72 11.95 15.14
N GLN A 88 7.67 11.82 15.95
CA GLN A 88 7.60 10.81 17.01
C GLN A 88 7.24 9.41 16.53
N SER A 89 6.85 9.27 15.26
CA SER A 89 6.53 7.99 14.63
C SER A 89 6.99 7.96 13.18
N ILE A 90 7.23 6.77 12.63
CA ILE A 90 7.64 6.60 11.23
C ILE A 90 6.58 7.18 10.28
N ALA A 91 5.31 6.80 10.49
CA ALA A 91 4.20 7.28 9.66
C ALA A 91 4.00 8.80 9.78
N GLY A 92 4.07 9.34 11.01
CA GLY A 92 3.99 10.78 11.26
C GLY A 92 5.13 11.55 10.60
N PHE A 93 6.35 11.01 10.65
CA PHE A 93 7.53 11.60 10.02
C PHE A 93 7.36 11.66 8.51
N VAL A 94 6.97 10.54 7.88
CA VAL A 94 6.71 10.47 6.44
C VAL A 94 5.61 11.43 6.02
N ALA A 95 4.52 11.52 6.79
CA ALA A 95 3.43 12.47 6.54
C ALA A 95 3.89 13.94 6.63
N LYS A 96 4.77 14.25 7.60
CA LYS A 96 5.31 15.61 7.79
C LYS A 96 6.24 16.02 6.65
N TYR A 97 7.15 15.14 6.25
CA TYR A 97 8.23 15.46 5.30
C TYR A 97 7.93 15.08 3.86
N ARG A 98 6.90 14.25 3.62
CA ARG A 98 6.49 13.73 2.30
C ARG A 98 7.65 13.06 1.55
N ARG A 99 8.48 12.31 2.29
CA ARG A 99 9.61 11.56 1.75
C ARG A 99 9.47 10.09 2.13
N PRO A 100 9.65 9.16 1.18
CA PRO A 100 9.65 7.74 1.50
C PRO A 100 10.85 7.40 2.39
N ILE A 101 10.67 6.42 3.26
CA ILE A 101 11.73 5.86 4.10
C ILE A 101 11.73 4.36 3.89
N ASN A 102 12.92 3.79 3.75
CA ASN A 102 13.15 2.36 3.79
C ASN A 102 14.00 2.05 5.02
N ILE A 103 13.48 1.19 5.91
CA ILE A 103 14.13 0.83 7.18
C ILE A 103 14.50 -0.64 7.08
N GLY A 104 15.80 -0.95 7.08
CA GLY A 104 16.28 -2.34 7.02
C GLY A 104 16.02 -3.13 8.30
N ASP A 105 16.15 -2.49 9.46
CA ASP A 105 15.85 -3.06 10.77
C ASP A 105 15.20 -2.00 11.68
N ALA A 106 13.93 -2.22 12.03
CA ALA A 106 13.13 -1.28 12.81
C ALA A 106 13.54 -1.17 14.29
N TYR A 107 14.35 -2.11 14.78
CA TYR A 107 14.83 -2.13 16.17
C TYR A 107 16.29 -1.71 16.31
N SER A 108 16.98 -1.48 15.19
CA SER A 108 18.33 -0.94 15.19
C SER A 108 18.31 0.48 15.73
N ARG A 109 19.05 0.71 16.83
CA ARG A 109 19.15 2.01 17.52
C ARG A 109 20.33 2.82 17.02
#